data_AF-A0A9W6BYL0-F1
#
_entry.id   AF-A0A9W6BYL0-F1
#
_cell.length_a   1.000
_cell.length_b   1.000
_cell.length_c   1.000
_cell.angle_alpha   90.00
_cell.angle_beta   90.00
_cell.angle_gamma   90.00
#
_symmetry.space_group_name_H-M   'P 1'
#
loop_
_entity.id
_entity.type
_entity.pdbx_description
1 polymer ?
#
loop_
_entity_poly.entity_id
_entity_poly.type
_entity_poly.pdbx_seq_one_letter_code
_entity_poly.pdbx_strand_id
1 'polypeptide(L)'
;MPNPPSPSPPSPPPPCPTCLEITLESMLPVPPKAAFEFTEEQCLFIQSRIASEVPAQIAALGLHPMLVNFTANTRLCEPGEINVCGTFYSKQDAKQLEPWMGLQAKFWLQYLAGDCNAVTAGYNFRIKSNPNDCLDVDAGWTCAPENTTFPPCQ
;
A
#
# COMPACT_ATOMS: atom_id res chain seq x y z
N MET A 1 -30.29 -48.16 -18.69
CA MET A 1 -28.99 -47.81 -18.08
C MET A 1 -29.23 -46.62 -17.16
N PRO A 2 -28.76 -46.63 -15.90
CA PRO A 2 -28.82 -45.44 -15.04
C PRO A 2 -27.94 -44.35 -15.63
N ASN A 3 -28.41 -43.10 -15.66
CA ASN A 3 -27.57 -41.97 -16.06
C ASN A 3 -26.37 -41.84 -15.10
N PRO A 4 -25.17 -41.48 -15.60
CA PRO A 4 -24.03 -41.19 -14.73
C PRO A 4 -24.39 -40.12 -13.70
N PRO A 5 -23.93 -40.23 -12.44
CA PRO A 5 -24.09 -39.15 -11.48
C PRO A 5 -23.46 -37.88 -12.05
N SER A 6 -24.17 -36.75 -11.94
CA SER A 6 -23.66 -35.46 -12.41
C SER A 6 -22.33 -35.14 -11.72
N PRO A 7 -21.33 -34.61 -12.44
CA PRO A 7 -20.07 -34.21 -11.82
C PRO A 7 -20.35 -33.14 -10.77
N SER A 8 -19.69 -33.25 -9.61
CA SER A 8 -19.78 -32.27 -8.55
C SER A 8 -19.37 -30.88 -9.08
N PRO A 9 -19.98 -29.78 -8.59
CA PRO A 9 -19.55 -28.44 -8.95
C PRO A 9 -18.05 -28.24 -8.65
N PRO A 10 -17.32 -27.48 -9.48
CA PRO A 10 -15.93 -27.13 -9.18
C PRO A 10 -15.86 -26.35 -7.86
N SER A 11 -14.89 -26.70 -7.01
CA SER A 11 -14.65 -25.98 -5.75
C SER A 11 -14.29 -24.51 -6.02
N PRO A 12 -14.77 -23.57 -5.18
CA PRO A 12 -14.41 -22.17 -5.32
C PRO A 12 -12.89 -21.96 -5.16
N PRO A 13 -12.33 -20.91 -5.79
CA PRO A 13 -10.91 -20.59 -5.66
C PRO A 13 -10.54 -20.27 -4.21
N PRO A 14 -9.29 -20.53 -3.80
CA PRO A 14 -8.84 -20.17 -2.46
C PRO A 14 -8.82 -18.64 -2.28
N PRO A 15 -9.27 -18.13 -1.11
CA PRO A 15 -9.12 -16.73 -0.73
C PRO A 15 -7.68 -16.26 -0.81
N CYS A 16 -7.49 -14.97 -1.07
CA CYS A 16 -6.17 -14.38 -0.98
C CYS A 16 -6.09 -13.28 0.07
N PRO A 17 -5.48 -13.53 1.24
CA PRO A 17 -5.11 -12.48 2.18
C PRO A 17 -3.94 -11.67 1.60
N THR A 18 -3.93 -10.36 1.83
CA THR A 18 -2.88 -9.45 1.38
C THR A 18 -2.74 -8.31 2.36
N CYS A 19 -1.49 -7.95 2.68
CA CYS A 19 -1.17 -6.74 3.43
C CYS A 19 -0.31 -5.82 2.57
N LEU A 20 -0.63 -4.54 2.58
CA LEU A 20 0.20 -3.48 2.05
C LEU A 20 0.95 -2.85 3.22
N GLU A 21 2.28 -2.89 3.14
CA GLU A 21 3.22 -2.32 4.08
C GLU A 21 3.76 -1.02 3.49
N ILE A 22 3.50 0.10 4.15
CA ILE A 22 4.03 1.41 3.79
C ILE A 22 5.14 1.75 4.76
N THR A 23 6.37 1.86 4.28
CA THR A 23 7.55 2.14 5.11
C THR A 23 8.17 3.49 4.79
N LEU A 24 8.79 4.07 5.81
CA LEU A 24 9.62 5.25 5.70
C LEU A 24 11.11 4.86 5.87
N GLU A 25 11.92 5.15 4.86
CA GLU A 25 13.36 4.88 4.86
C GLU A 25 14.14 6.20 4.84
N SER A 26 15.03 6.43 5.82
CA SER A 26 15.95 7.57 5.80
C SER A 26 17.10 7.30 4.83
N MET A 27 17.34 8.22 3.89
CA MET A 27 18.49 8.17 3.00
C MET A 27 19.72 8.88 3.57
N LEU A 28 19.56 9.60 4.69
CA LEU A 28 20.66 10.32 5.35
C LEU A 28 21.40 9.41 6.33
N PRO A 29 22.75 9.44 6.34
CA PRO A 29 23.57 8.62 7.23
C PRO A 29 23.50 9.05 8.70
N VAL A 30 23.05 10.29 8.98
CA VAL A 30 22.79 10.80 10.32
C VAL A 30 21.32 11.20 10.38
N PRO A 31 20.50 10.56 11.24
CA PRO A 31 19.10 10.93 11.35
C PRO A 31 19.00 12.37 11.88
N PRO A 32 18.09 13.20 11.31
CA PRO A 32 17.83 14.54 11.84
C PRO A 32 17.43 14.46 13.32
N LYS A 33 17.69 15.55 14.06
CA LYS A 33 17.42 15.64 15.51
C LYS A 33 15.94 15.37 15.87
N ALA A 34 15.05 15.52 14.91
CA ALA A 34 13.69 15.00 14.91
C ALA A 34 13.53 14.16 13.63
N ALA A 35 13.32 12.85 13.77
CA ALA A 35 12.98 12.01 12.63
C ALA A 35 11.57 12.36 12.15
N PHE A 36 11.34 12.37 10.85
CA PHE A 36 9.98 12.33 10.32
C PHE A 36 9.35 11.00 10.75
N GLU A 37 8.10 11.08 11.20
CA GLU A 37 7.31 9.94 11.67
C GLU A 37 5.90 10.08 11.13
N PHE A 38 5.27 8.96 10.79
CA PHE A 38 3.86 8.93 10.42
C PHE A 38 3.01 9.32 11.61
N THR A 39 2.14 10.31 11.41
CA THR A 39 1.14 10.68 12.41
C THR A 39 -0.05 9.72 12.37
N GLU A 40 -0.78 9.61 13.48
CA GLU A 40 -2.03 8.84 13.53
C GLU A 40 -3.04 9.32 12.48
N GLU A 41 -3.07 10.63 12.19
CA GLU A 41 -3.91 11.21 11.15
C GLU A 41 -3.49 10.77 9.74
N GLN A 42 -2.20 10.86 9.40
CA GLN A 42 -1.68 10.39 8.11
C GLN A 42 -1.97 8.90 7.91
N CYS A 43 -1.88 8.15 8.99
CA CYS A 43 -2.18 6.75 9.02
C CYS A 43 -3.65 6.47 8.72
N LEU A 44 -4.56 6.95 9.56
CA LEU A 44 -5.99 6.77 9.35
C LEU A 44 -6.42 7.21 7.96
N PHE A 45 -5.89 8.34 7.49
CA PHE A 45 -6.17 8.85 6.16
C PHE A 45 -5.76 7.87 5.06
N ILE A 46 -4.51 7.40 5.06
CA ILE A 46 -4.04 6.51 3.99
C ILE A 46 -4.73 5.15 4.05
N GLN A 47 -4.95 4.61 5.25
CA GLN A 47 -5.68 3.36 5.40
C GLN A 47 -7.13 3.49 4.92
N SER A 48 -7.81 4.60 5.21
CA SER A 48 -9.17 4.89 4.71
C SER A 48 -9.23 5.11 3.20
N ARG A 49 -8.21 5.75 2.62
CA ARG A 49 -8.06 5.88 1.15
C ARG A 49 -7.98 4.51 0.49
N ILE A 50 -7.08 3.65 0.94
CA ILE A 50 -6.93 2.28 0.42
C ILE A 50 -8.24 1.50 0.61
N ALA A 51 -8.85 1.59 1.79
CA ALA A 51 -10.11 0.93 2.13
C ALA A 51 -11.31 1.35 1.26
N SER A 52 -11.30 2.56 0.70
CA SER A 52 -12.38 3.05 -0.16
C SER A 52 -12.08 2.88 -1.64
N GLU A 53 -10.84 3.16 -2.06
CA GLU A 53 -10.45 3.16 -3.47
C GLU A 53 -10.30 1.73 -4.02
N VAL A 54 -9.77 0.77 -3.26
CA VAL A 54 -9.60 -0.60 -3.75
C VAL A 54 -10.95 -1.28 -4.03
N PRO A 55 -11.94 -1.27 -3.13
CA PRO A 55 -13.26 -1.85 -3.44
C PRO A 55 -13.98 -1.12 -4.58
N ALA A 56 -13.80 0.20 -4.71
CA ALA A 56 -14.37 0.95 -5.82
C ALA A 56 -13.77 0.51 -7.16
N GLN A 57 -12.45 0.28 -7.20
CA GLN A 57 -11.78 -0.23 -8.40
C GLN A 57 -12.19 -1.67 -8.74
N ILE A 58 -12.32 -2.54 -7.73
CA ILE A 58 -12.86 -3.91 -7.90
C ILE A 58 -14.22 -3.87 -8.59
N ALA A 59 -15.12 -3.01 -8.10
CA ALA A 59 -16.45 -2.85 -8.68
C ALA A 59 -16.39 -2.29 -10.10
N ALA A 60 -15.51 -1.31 -10.36
CA ALA A 60 -15.34 -0.72 -11.69
C ALA A 60 -14.83 -1.72 -12.74
N LEU A 61 -14.02 -2.70 -12.32
CA LEU A 61 -13.53 -3.78 -13.16
C LEU A 61 -14.51 -4.98 -13.26
N GLY A 62 -15.63 -4.94 -12.54
CA GLY A 62 -16.59 -6.05 -12.49
C GLY A 62 -16.04 -7.32 -11.83
N LEU A 63 -15.05 -7.17 -10.94
CA LEU A 63 -14.44 -8.28 -10.21
C LEU A 63 -15.29 -8.67 -8.99
N HIS A 64 -15.01 -9.84 -8.43
CA HIS A 64 -15.66 -10.29 -7.21
C HIS A 64 -15.33 -9.37 -6.03
N PRO A 65 -16.30 -9.05 -5.16
CA PRO A 65 -16.05 -8.23 -3.98
C PRO A 65 -15.03 -8.90 -3.07
N MET A 66 -14.28 -8.08 -2.33
CA MET A 66 -13.36 -8.60 -1.32
C MET A 66 -14.12 -9.42 -0.26
N LEU A 67 -13.52 -10.50 0.21
CA LEU A 67 -14.03 -11.29 1.33
C LEU A 67 -13.85 -10.53 2.65
N VAL A 68 -12.74 -9.81 2.77
CA VAL A 68 -12.45 -8.88 3.87
C VAL A 68 -11.94 -7.60 3.24
N ASN A 69 -12.69 -6.50 3.37
CA ASN A 69 -12.23 -5.20 2.90
C ASN A 69 -10.99 -4.76 3.68
N PHE A 70 -10.15 -3.96 3.04
CA PHE A 70 -9.17 -3.16 3.77
C PHE A 70 -9.90 -2.24 4.77
N THR A 71 -9.34 -2.07 5.96
CA THR A 71 -9.92 -1.24 7.00
C THR A 71 -8.85 -0.40 7.69
N ALA A 72 -9.21 0.83 8.06
CA ALA A 72 -8.37 1.63 8.92
C ALA A 72 -8.25 1.01 10.32
N ASN A 73 -7.02 0.85 10.79
CA ASN A 73 -6.68 0.30 12.08
C ASN A 73 -5.42 1.00 12.61
N THR A 74 -5.60 1.85 13.62
CA THR A 74 -4.50 2.60 14.26
C THR A 74 -3.50 1.70 14.98
N ARG A 75 -3.85 0.44 15.28
CA ARG A 75 -2.91 -0.54 15.84
C ARG A 75 -1.91 -1.06 14.81
N LEU A 76 -2.21 -0.91 13.52
CA LEU A 76 -1.32 -1.23 12.41
C LEU A 76 -0.56 0.00 11.95
N CYS A 77 -0.29 0.91 12.89
CA CYS A 77 0.35 2.17 12.65
C CYS A 77 1.49 2.37 13.62
N GLU A 78 2.70 2.43 13.08
CA GLU A 78 3.92 2.73 13.81
C GLU A 78 4.59 3.96 13.19
N PRO A 79 5.44 4.68 13.94
CA PRO A 79 6.08 5.91 13.46
C PRO A 79 6.81 5.79 12.11
N GLY A 80 7.33 4.61 11.75
CA GLY A 80 8.00 4.37 10.47
C GLY A 80 7.25 3.45 9.50
N GLU A 81 6.08 2.94 9.89
CA GLU A 81 5.41 1.85 9.17
C GLU A 81 3.88 1.93 9.30
N ILE A 82 3.17 1.79 8.18
CA ILE A 82 1.71 1.70 8.13
C ILE A 82 1.34 0.41 7.42
N ASN A 83 0.51 -0.42 8.07
CA ASN A 83 0.03 -1.66 7.50
C ASN A 83 -1.48 -1.60 7.22
N VAL A 84 -1.89 -2.13 6.06
CA VAL A 84 -3.29 -2.19 5.63
C VAL A 84 -3.56 -3.55 5.02
N CYS A 85 -4.39 -4.35 5.68
CA CYS A 85 -4.64 -5.74 5.30
C CYS A 85 -6.10 -5.98 4.88
N GLY A 86 -6.29 -6.88 3.93
CA GLY A 86 -7.58 -7.29 3.40
C GLY A 86 -7.48 -8.67 2.75
N THR A 87 -8.61 -9.18 2.26
CA THR A 87 -8.68 -10.51 1.63
C THR A 87 -9.49 -10.43 0.35
N PHE A 88 -8.84 -10.66 -0.79
CA PHE A 88 -9.48 -10.79 -2.08
C PHE A 88 -10.21 -12.13 -2.21
N TYR A 89 -11.24 -12.16 -3.06
CA TYR A 89 -11.96 -13.40 -3.39
C TYR A 89 -11.05 -14.48 -3.96
N SER A 90 -10.14 -14.09 -4.86
CA SER A 90 -9.18 -15.01 -5.47
C SER A 90 -7.88 -14.31 -5.85
N LYS A 91 -6.82 -15.10 -6.05
CA LYS A 91 -5.55 -14.60 -6.61
C LYS A 91 -5.71 -13.98 -8.01
N GLN A 92 -6.64 -14.50 -8.81
CA GLN A 92 -6.87 -13.98 -10.16
C GLN A 92 -7.49 -12.59 -10.15
N ASP A 93 -8.41 -12.32 -9.21
CA ASP A 93 -9.00 -10.99 -9.04
C ASP A 93 -7.94 -9.98 -8.56
N ALA A 94 -7.12 -10.37 -7.58
CA ALA A 94 -6.03 -9.51 -7.09
C ALA A 94 -5.04 -9.14 -8.20
N LYS A 95 -4.63 -10.11 -9.03
CA LYS A 95 -3.71 -9.86 -10.15
C LYS A 95 -4.22 -8.87 -11.18
N GLN A 96 -5.54 -8.84 -11.42
CA GLN A 96 -6.12 -7.88 -12.34
C GLN A 96 -6.03 -6.43 -11.84
N LEU A 97 -5.82 -6.23 -10.53
CA LEU A 97 -5.62 -4.91 -9.93
C LEU A 97 -4.17 -4.44 -9.93
N GLU A 98 -3.17 -5.33 -10.08
CA GLU A 98 -1.75 -4.98 -9.98
C GLU A 98 -1.35 -3.74 -10.82
N PRO A 99 -1.77 -3.59 -12.10
CA PRO A 99 -1.40 -2.42 -12.89
C PRO A 99 -1.95 -1.11 -12.32
N TRP A 100 -3.19 -1.14 -11.83
CA TRP A 100 -3.83 0.02 -11.22
C TRP A 100 -3.22 0.32 -9.85
N MET A 101 -3.00 -0.71 -9.03
CA MET A 101 -2.41 -0.56 -7.71
C MET A 101 -0.98 -0.02 -7.78
N GLY A 102 -0.16 -0.45 -8.74
CA GLY A 102 1.19 0.10 -8.91
C GLY A 102 1.21 1.59 -9.26
N LEU A 103 0.20 2.08 -9.98
CA LEU A 103 0.03 3.52 -10.25
C LEU A 103 -0.54 4.25 -9.04
N GLN A 104 -1.59 3.72 -8.43
CA GLN A 104 -2.29 4.34 -7.31
C GLN A 104 -1.43 4.43 -6.05
N ALA A 105 -0.61 3.40 -5.81
CA ALA A 105 0.41 3.36 -4.79
C ALA A 105 1.29 4.61 -4.80
N LYS A 106 1.75 5.07 -5.97
CA LYS A 106 2.59 6.26 -6.08
C LYS A 106 1.85 7.53 -5.67
N PHE A 107 0.57 7.64 -6.00
CA PHE A 107 -0.26 8.77 -5.60
C PHE A 107 -0.50 8.80 -4.08
N TRP A 108 -0.71 7.64 -3.46
CA TRP A 108 -0.79 7.52 -2.01
C TRP A 108 0.51 7.96 -1.32
N LEU A 109 1.66 7.51 -1.83
CA LEU A 109 2.96 7.91 -1.29
C LEU A 109 3.24 9.40 -1.49
N GLN A 110 2.90 9.96 -2.65
CA GLN A 110 3.04 11.39 -2.92
C GLN A 110 2.19 12.22 -1.94
N TYR A 111 0.99 11.75 -1.58
CA TYR A 111 0.17 12.41 -0.58
C TYR A 111 0.83 12.41 0.81
N LEU A 112 1.42 11.28 1.22
CA LEU A 112 2.14 11.18 2.50
C LEU A 112 3.38 12.06 2.53
N ALA A 113 4.12 12.12 1.42
CA ALA A 113 5.31 12.95 1.27
C ALA A 113 5.00 14.45 1.17
N GLY A 114 3.79 14.81 0.70
CA GLY A 114 3.42 16.19 0.39
C GLY A 114 4.34 16.79 -0.68
N ASP A 115 4.60 18.09 -0.57
CA ASP A 115 5.48 18.83 -1.50
C ASP A 115 6.99 18.60 -1.26
N CYS A 116 7.38 17.51 -0.58
CA CYS A 116 8.76 17.22 -0.20
C CYS A 116 9.47 18.42 0.44
N ASN A 117 8.93 18.88 1.57
CA ASN A 117 9.50 19.98 2.35
C ASN A 117 10.76 19.56 3.13
N ALA A 118 11.39 20.50 3.82
CA ALA A 118 12.60 20.29 4.61
C ALA A 118 12.49 19.18 5.69
N VAL A 119 11.28 18.84 6.14
CA VAL A 119 11.05 17.75 7.12
C VAL A 119 11.12 16.38 6.46
N THR A 120 10.57 16.26 5.25
CA THR A 120 10.54 15.02 4.46
C THR A 120 11.75 14.87 3.53
N ALA A 121 12.55 15.90 3.36
CA ALA A 121 13.75 15.88 2.53
C ALA A 121 14.74 14.82 3.02
N GLY A 122 15.21 13.97 2.12
CA GLY A 122 16.10 12.84 2.44
C GLY A 122 15.37 11.58 2.90
N TYR A 123 14.04 11.53 2.81
CA TYR A 123 13.27 10.30 3.06
C TYR A 123 12.78 9.65 1.76
N ASN A 124 12.72 8.33 1.79
CA ASN A 124 12.10 7.49 0.78
C ASN A 124 10.87 6.80 1.38
N PHE A 125 9.69 7.08 0.84
CA PHE A 125 8.45 6.41 1.18
C PHE A 125 8.28 5.24 0.24
N ARG A 126 7.90 4.07 0.75
CA ARG A 126 7.72 2.88 -0.07
C ARG A 126 6.47 2.13 0.34
N ILE A 127 5.72 1.60 -0.61
CA ILE A 127 4.61 0.69 -0.36
C ILE A 127 4.88 -0.63 -1.07
N LYS A 128 4.72 -1.72 -0.33
CA LYS A 128 5.05 -3.07 -0.77
C LYS A 128 3.95 -4.02 -0.31
N SER A 129 3.56 -4.97 -1.14
CA SER A 129 2.87 -6.17 -0.67
C SER A 129 3.89 -7.24 -0.27
N ASN A 130 3.47 -8.25 0.49
CA ASN A 130 4.36 -9.36 0.78
C ASN A 130 4.65 -10.13 -0.53
N PRO A 131 5.92 -10.40 -0.89
CA PRO A 131 6.29 -11.01 -2.17
C PRO A 131 5.74 -12.43 -2.39
N ASN A 132 5.20 -13.09 -1.36
CA ASN A 132 4.52 -14.38 -1.48
C ASN A 132 2.98 -14.28 -1.55
N ASP A 133 2.42 -13.07 -1.50
CA ASP A 133 0.99 -12.85 -1.61
C ASP A 133 0.51 -13.05 -3.05
N CYS A 134 -0.81 -12.98 -3.26
CA CYS A 134 -1.38 -13.06 -4.60
C CYS A 134 -1.28 -11.77 -5.41
N LEU A 135 -0.88 -10.68 -4.76
CA LEU A 135 -0.81 -9.34 -5.30
C LEU A 135 0.65 -8.87 -5.18
N ASP A 136 1.25 -8.46 -6.30
CA ASP A 136 2.56 -7.83 -6.34
C ASP A 136 2.43 -6.32 -6.53
N VAL A 137 2.75 -5.56 -5.48
CA VAL A 137 2.81 -4.10 -5.49
C VAL A 137 4.14 -3.70 -4.88
N ASP A 138 4.91 -2.92 -5.62
CA ASP A 138 6.10 -2.25 -5.12
C ASP A 138 6.20 -0.88 -5.78
N ALA A 139 6.11 0.17 -4.96
CA ALA A 139 6.27 1.53 -5.42
C ALA A 139 7.01 2.34 -4.37
N GLY A 140 7.82 3.30 -4.85
CA GLY A 140 8.54 4.25 -4.01
C GLY A 140 8.29 5.68 -4.43
N TRP A 141 8.38 6.59 -3.47
CA TRP A 141 8.39 8.03 -3.66
C TRP A 141 9.50 8.65 -2.81
N THR A 142 10.43 9.31 -3.46
CA THR A 142 11.61 9.86 -2.80
C THR A 142 11.55 11.37 -2.76
N CYS A 143 11.73 11.93 -1.57
CA CYS A 143 11.98 13.36 -1.40
C CYS A 143 13.49 13.58 -1.41
N ALA A 144 13.99 14.08 -2.54
CA ALA A 144 15.43 14.36 -2.70
C ALA A 144 15.93 15.28 -1.57
N PRO A 145 17.15 15.05 -1.04
CA PRO A 145 17.73 15.98 -0.08
C PRO A 145 17.91 17.35 -0.76
N GLU A 146 17.62 18.43 -0.03
CA GLU A 146 17.90 19.78 -0.53
C GLU A 146 19.40 19.90 -0.79
N ASN A 147 19.79 20.05 -2.06
CA ASN A 147 21.16 20.29 -2.49
C ASN A 147 21.56 21.76 -2.26
N THR A 148 21.18 22.35 -1.12
CA THR A 148 21.63 23.70 -0.79
C THR A 148 23.11 23.63 -0.46
N THR A 149 23.95 24.07 -1.39
CA THR A 149 25.35 24.39 -1.13
C THR A 149 25.35 25.47 -0.06
N PHE A 150 25.60 25.10 1.20
CA PHE A 150 25.68 26.06 2.30
C PHE A 150 26.79 27.06 1.94
N PRO A 151 26.50 28.38 1.85
CA PRO A 151 27.57 29.34 1.60
C PRO A 151 28.58 29.25 2.75
N PRO A 152 29.90 29.26 2.47
CA PRO A 152 30.89 29.28 3.53
C PRO A 152 30.65 30.52 4.40
N CYS A 153 30.65 30.33 5.72
CA CYS A 153 30.60 31.45 6.66
C CYS A 153 31.71 32.44 6.31
N GLN A 154 31.35 33.68 5.96
CA GLN A 154 32.29 34.80 5.87
C GLN A 154 32.49 35.43 7.26
#